data_AF-F7KH28-F1
#
_entry.id   AF-F7KH28-F1
#
_cell.length_a   1.000
_cell.length_b   1.000
_cell.length_c   1.000
_cell.angle_alpha   90.00
_cell.angle_beta   90.00
_cell.angle_gamma   90.00
#
_symmetry.space_group_name_H-M   'P 1'
#
loop_
_entity.id
_entity.type
_entity.pdbx_description
1 polymer ?
#
loop_
_entity_poly.entity_id
_entity_poly.type
_entity_poly.pdbx_seq_one_letter_code
_entity_poly.pdbx_strand_id
1 'polypeptide(L)'
;MCRKARQHKPLVSNRGVQIDRQQPNNRAESHGTQGIFPYPACVNKALKVDIRFFRQEGFSLNEETWVRDIKEKREVYGISQQKLALAAGITRPYLSDIETGKAHPSEALQEAITEALERFNPDNPLEMLFDYVRIRFPTTDVKHIVEDVLRLKLSYFIHEDYGFYSYTEHYYLGDIFVLVSPELEKGVLLELKGRGCRQFESYLLAQERSWYEFFMDVLMEDGVMKRLDLAINDKTGILNIPHLTEKCRNEECISVFRSFKSYRSGELVRREEKECMGNTLYIGSLQSEVYFCIYEKDYEQYKKHDIPIADAEVKNRFEIRLKNERAFYAIRDLLEHDNPERTAFQIINRYVRFVDRDDTKPRSDWRISEEWAWFIGEHRGSLKLTTKPEPYSFERTLHWLSHQVAPTLKLALRLDKMNHTQIVHDIITHAKLTEKHEKILKQQAAAAKEVVL
;
A
#
# COMPACT_ATOMS: atom_id res chain seq x y z
N MET A 1 -35.67 -40.51 -47.71
CA MET A 1 -35.86 -41.90 -47.24
C MET A 1 -35.96 -41.89 -45.71
N CYS A 2 -37.04 -42.50 -45.20
CA CYS A 2 -37.39 -42.96 -43.84
C CYS A 2 -36.57 -42.47 -42.63
N ARG A 3 -37.14 -41.69 -41.69
CA ARG A 3 -38.11 -42.04 -40.60
C ARG A 3 -37.60 -43.10 -39.60
N LYS A 4 -37.43 -42.70 -38.33
CA LYS A 4 -38.37 -43.03 -37.24
C LYS A 4 -38.09 -42.24 -35.95
N ALA A 5 -39.16 -41.66 -35.43
CA ALA A 5 -39.34 -41.10 -34.09
C ALA A 5 -40.01 -42.14 -33.16
N ARG A 6 -39.94 -41.91 -31.84
CA ARG A 6 -40.95 -42.20 -30.79
C ARG A 6 -40.48 -41.50 -29.51
N GLN A 7 -41.09 -40.40 -29.01
CA GLN A 7 -42.41 -40.17 -28.37
C GLN A 7 -42.59 -40.72 -26.94
N HIS A 8 -42.80 -39.77 -26.00
CA HIS A 8 -43.80 -39.70 -24.90
C HIS A 8 -43.82 -40.79 -23.80
N LYS A 9 -44.10 -40.56 -22.50
CA LYS A 9 -44.62 -39.45 -21.67
C LYS A 9 -44.43 -39.83 -20.16
N PRO A 10 -44.93 -39.09 -19.14
CA PRO A 10 -44.28 -38.86 -17.85
C PRO A 10 -44.89 -39.65 -16.67
N LEU A 11 -44.33 -39.48 -15.47
CA LEU A 11 -45.03 -39.76 -14.21
C LEU A 11 -44.97 -38.55 -13.28
N VAL A 12 -46.19 -38.10 -12.95
CA VAL A 12 -46.58 -37.15 -11.89
C VAL A 12 -46.86 -37.97 -10.63
N SER A 13 -46.54 -37.44 -9.43
CA SER A 13 -47.49 -37.40 -8.30
C SER A 13 -46.83 -36.93 -6.99
N ASN A 14 -47.18 -35.69 -6.61
CA ASN A 14 -47.75 -35.24 -5.33
C ASN A 14 -47.34 -35.91 -4.01
N ARG A 15 -46.77 -35.08 -3.12
CA ARG A 15 -47.27 -34.66 -1.78
C ARG A 15 -46.42 -33.42 -1.39
N GLY A 16 -46.93 -32.27 -0.93
CA GLY A 16 -48.20 -31.97 -0.28
C GLY A 16 -47.94 -31.41 1.12
N VAL A 17 -47.61 -30.10 1.18
CA VAL A 17 -48.02 -29.04 2.14
C VAL A 17 -48.01 -29.27 3.66
N GLN A 18 -47.31 -28.39 4.40
CA GLN A 18 -47.81 -27.51 5.51
C GLN A 18 -46.62 -26.70 6.06
N ILE A 19 -46.43 -25.40 5.77
CA ILE A 19 -47.02 -24.20 6.40
C ILE A 19 -47.50 -24.41 7.84
N ASP A 20 -46.78 -23.79 8.78
CA ASP A 20 -47.44 -23.20 9.94
C ASP A 20 -46.84 -21.82 10.28
N ARG A 21 -47.73 -20.86 10.48
CA ARG A 21 -47.52 -19.48 10.90
C ARG A 21 -48.16 -19.36 12.27
N GLN A 22 -47.41 -19.06 13.33
CA GLN A 22 -47.96 -18.40 14.51
C GLN A 22 -46.92 -17.42 15.12
N GLN A 23 -47.28 -16.14 15.14
CA GLN A 23 -46.84 -15.10 16.08
C GLN A 23 -47.88 -15.04 17.24
N PRO A 24 -47.84 -14.06 18.17
CA PRO A 24 -46.83 -13.75 19.19
C PRO A 24 -47.47 -13.66 20.61
N ASN A 25 -46.68 -13.74 21.67
CA ASN A 25 -46.81 -12.96 22.92
C ASN A 25 -45.96 -13.58 24.02
N ASN A 26 -45.08 -12.78 24.63
CA ASN A 26 -45.26 -12.48 26.05
C ASN A 26 -44.42 -11.26 26.45
N ARG A 27 -45.13 -10.31 27.06
CA ARG A 27 -44.63 -9.17 27.82
C ARG A 27 -43.89 -9.64 29.07
N ALA A 28 -42.83 -8.94 29.42
CA ALA A 28 -42.51 -8.63 30.81
C ALA A 28 -41.93 -7.21 30.87
N GLU A 29 -42.64 -6.34 31.58
CA GLU A 29 -42.30 -4.96 31.94
C GLU A 29 -41.13 -4.94 32.95
N SER A 30 -40.10 -4.13 32.69
CA SER A 30 -39.78 -2.85 33.34
C SER A 30 -39.10 -2.93 34.71
N HIS A 31 -37.84 -2.52 34.75
CA HIS A 31 -37.22 -1.62 35.73
C HIS A 31 -35.98 -1.05 34.99
N GLY A 32 -35.77 0.26 34.78
CA GLY A 32 -36.13 1.40 35.61
C GLY A 32 -34.89 1.89 36.34
N THR A 33 -33.90 2.43 35.62
CA THR A 33 -32.88 3.28 36.26
C THR A 33 -32.36 4.32 35.26
N GLN A 34 -32.83 5.55 35.48
CA GLN A 34 -32.15 6.78 35.09
C GLN A 34 -30.76 6.77 35.74
N GLY A 35 -29.73 7.11 34.98
CA GLY A 35 -28.36 7.16 35.45
C GLY A 35 -27.50 7.93 34.46
N ILE A 36 -27.63 9.26 34.51
CA ILE A 36 -26.67 10.21 33.97
C ILE A 36 -25.29 9.85 34.55
N PHE A 37 -24.34 9.45 33.71
CA PHE A 37 -22.92 9.56 34.03
C PHE A 37 -22.13 10.05 32.81
N PRO A 38 -21.33 11.12 32.98
CA PRO A 38 -20.60 11.77 31.91
C PRO A 38 -19.38 10.94 31.51
N TYR A 39 -19.05 10.92 30.22
CA TYR A 39 -17.73 10.52 29.76
C TYR A 39 -16.67 11.41 30.43
N PRO A 40 -15.74 10.88 31.25
CA PRO A 40 -14.50 11.57 31.52
C PRO A 40 -13.65 11.40 30.27
N ALA A 41 -13.26 12.53 29.66
CA ALA A 41 -12.16 12.56 28.71
C ALA A 41 -10.94 11.89 29.37
N CYS A 42 -10.62 10.66 28.96
CA CYS A 42 -9.36 10.03 29.28
C CYS A 42 -8.26 10.79 28.53
N VAL A 43 -7.73 11.81 29.20
CA VAL A 43 -6.44 12.40 28.87
C VAL A 43 -5.40 11.29 29.00
N ASN A 44 -5.05 10.66 27.87
CA ASN A 44 -3.86 9.84 27.77
C ASN A 44 -2.65 10.75 28.01
N LYS A 45 -2.25 10.90 29.28
CA LYS A 45 -0.88 11.25 29.65
C LYS A 45 -0.01 10.04 29.32
N ALA A 46 0.25 9.86 28.02
CA ALA A 46 1.43 9.13 27.60
C ALA A 46 2.62 9.91 28.16
N LEU A 47 3.37 9.30 29.08
CA LEU A 47 4.70 9.73 29.42
C LEU A 47 5.50 9.70 28.11
N LYS A 48 5.62 10.86 27.47
CA LYS A 48 6.63 11.10 26.44
C LYS A 48 7.98 10.92 27.12
N VAL A 49 8.56 9.74 27.01
CA VAL A 49 10.01 9.59 27.15
C VAL A 49 10.58 10.28 25.92
N ASP A 50 11.06 11.50 26.13
CA ASP A 50 11.61 12.39 25.12
C ASP A 50 12.96 11.81 24.65
N ILE A 51 12.95 10.80 23.77
CA ILE A 51 14.16 10.32 23.10
C ILE A 51 14.48 11.34 22.00
N ARG A 52 15.19 12.40 22.38
CA ARG A 52 15.81 13.31 21.42
C ARG A 52 16.98 12.57 20.77
N PHE A 53 16.77 12.09 19.55
CA PHE A 53 17.87 11.69 18.68
C PHE A 53 18.68 12.95 18.32
N PHE A 54 19.84 13.11 18.95
CA PHE A 54 20.90 13.98 18.47
C PHE A 54 21.41 13.42 17.15
N ARG A 55 21.08 14.07 16.03
CA ARG A 55 21.82 13.93 14.77
C ARG A 55 22.83 15.08 14.72
N GLN A 56 24.02 14.86 15.28
CA GLN A 56 25.23 15.65 14.99
C GLN A 56 26.49 14.84 15.35
N GLU A 57 27.34 14.68 14.34
CA GLU A 57 28.77 14.36 14.36
C GLU A 57 29.22 12.97 14.84
N GLY A 58 30.14 12.39 14.06
CA GLY A 58 30.59 11.00 14.17
C GLY A 58 31.24 10.68 15.51
N PHE A 59 30.58 9.81 16.27
CA PHE A 59 31.18 9.09 17.38
C PHE A 59 31.43 7.64 16.95
N SER A 60 32.69 7.22 16.98
CA SER A 60 33.07 5.81 17.06
C SER A 60 32.36 5.24 18.29
N LEU A 61 31.40 4.32 18.08
CA LEU A 61 30.78 3.57 19.16
C LEU A 61 31.87 2.72 19.82
N ASN A 62 32.05 2.86 21.12
CA ASN A 62 32.90 1.96 21.89
C ASN A 62 32.30 0.54 21.75
N GLU A 63 33.10 -0.45 21.38
CA GLU A 63 32.60 -1.81 21.08
C GLU A 63 31.81 -2.41 22.26
N GLU A 64 32.24 -2.13 23.50
CA GLU A 64 31.53 -2.52 24.71
C GLU A 64 30.13 -1.88 24.83
N THR A 65 29.99 -0.63 24.38
CA THR A 65 28.69 0.05 24.36
C THR A 65 27.77 -0.54 23.30
N TRP A 66 28.30 -0.87 22.13
CA TRP A 66 27.54 -1.55 21.08
C TRP A 66 27.00 -2.91 21.57
N VAL A 67 27.86 -3.79 22.11
CA VAL A 67 27.46 -5.13 22.59
C VAL A 67 26.35 -5.06 23.65
N ARG A 68 26.42 -4.09 24.57
CA ARG A 68 25.36 -3.89 25.57
C ARG A 68 24.05 -3.46 24.90
N ASP A 69 24.12 -2.48 24.00
CA ASP A 69 22.94 -1.90 23.37
C ASP A 69 22.19 -2.92 22.49
N ILE A 70 22.88 -3.76 21.71
CA ILE A 70 22.22 -4.86 20.98
C ILE A 70 21.55 -5.83 21.94
N LYS A 71 22.24 -6.26 23.00
CA LYS A 71 21.71 -7.26 23.92
C LYS A 71 20.44 -6.76 24.61
N GLU A 72 20.47 -5.53 25.12
CA GLU A 72 19.31 -4.89 25.76
C GLU A 72 18.15 -4.74 24.77
N LYS A 73 18.40 -4.21 23.57
CA LYS A 73 17.37 -4.09 22.52
C LYS A 73 16.78 -5.44 22.14
N ARG A 74 17.60 -6.48 21.96
CA ARG A 74 17.16 -7.83 21.63
C ARG A 74 16.22 -8.38 22.71
N GLU A 75 16.54 -8.18 23.98
CA GLU A 75 15.71 -8.60 25.10
C GLU A 75 14.40 -7.79 25.17
N VAL A 76 14.45 -6.47 24.95
CA VAL A 76 13.26 -5.60 24.87
C VAL A 76 12.33 -6.01 23.71
N TYR A 77 12.90 -6.34 22.55
CA TYR A 77 12.13 -6.81 21.39
C TYR A 77 11.60 -8.24 21.58
N GLY A 78 11.97 -8.94 22.67
CA GLY A 78 11.58 -10.32 22.93
C GLY A 78 12.22 -11.33 21.97
N ILE A 79 13.37 -11.00 21.38
CA ILE A 79 14.03 -11.81 20.36
C ILE A 79 15.05 -12.75 21.01
N SER A 80 15.04 -14.02 20.60
CA SER A 80 16.01 -15.00 21.09
C SER A 80 17.37 -14.83 20.38
N GLN A 81 18.47 -15.25 21.02
CA GLN A 81 19.78 -15.30 20.36
C GLN A 81 19.75 -16.15 19.08
N GLN A 82 19.02 -17.27 19.09
CA GLN A 82 18.88 -18.13 17.91
C GLN A 82 18.28 -17.35 16.74
N LYS A 83 17.20 -16.61 17.01
CA LYS A 83 16.47 -15.84 15.99
C LYS A 83 17.31 -14.73 15.39
N LEU A 84 18.00 -13.93 16.23
CA LEU A 84 18.88 -12.88 15.74
C LEU A 84 20.07 -13.44 14.96
N ALA A 85 20.65 -14.56 15.41
CA ALA A 85 21.77 -15.19 14.73
C ALA A 85 21.38 -15.66 13.32
N LEU A 86 20.22 -16.31 13.18
CA LEU A 86 19.68 -16.72 11.88
C LEU A 86 19.49 -15.52 10.95
N ALA A 87 18.83 -14.46 11.44
CA ALA A 87 18.56 -13.25 10.65
C ALA A 87 19.85 -12.51 10.20
N ALA A 88 20.90 -12.55 11.02
CA ALA A 88 22.20 -11.98 10.72
C ALA A 88 23.13 -12.94 9.93
N GLY A 89 22.69 -14.16 9.63
CA GLY A 89 23.49 -15.15 8.90
C GLY A 89 24.69 -15.69 9.68
N ILE A 90 24.63 -15.68 11.02
CA ILE A 90 25.68 -16.16 11.92
C ILE A 90 25.19 -17.33 12.77
N THR A 91 26.11 -17.99 13.47
CA THR A 91 25.75 -19.07 14.39
C THR A 91 25.33 -18.52 15.75
N ARG A 92 24.37 -19.17 16.41
CA ARG A 92 23.94 -18.80 17.77
C ARG A 92 25.07 -18.82 18.80
N PRO A 93 26.01 -19.81 18.80
CA PRO A 93 27.18 -19.75 19.67
C PRO A 93 28.02 -18.50 19.44
N TYR A 94 28.26 -18.12 18.18
CA TYR A 94 29.02 -16.92 17.86
C TYR A 94 28.33 -15.64 18.35
N LEU A 95 27.01 -15.50 18.16
CA LEU A 95 26.25 -14.38 18.75
C LEU A 95 26.34 -14.38 20.28
N SER A 96 26.30 -15.54 20.93
CA SER A 96 26.47 -15.64 22.38
C SER A 96 27.88 -15.22 22.83
N ASP A 97 28.93 -15.56 22.07
CA ASP A 97 30.29 -15.13 22.36
C ASP A 97 30.44 -13.62 22.19
N ILE A 98 29.78 -13.02 21.20
CA ILE A 98 29.70 -11.55 21.04
C ILE A 98 29.01 -10.92 22.25
N GLU A 99 27.81 -11.37 22.62
CA GLU A 99 27.03 -10.82 23.75
C GLU A 99 27.70 -11.00 25.12
N THR A 100 28.71 -11.87 25.20
CA THR A 100 29.50 -12.11 26.42
C THR A 100 30.90 -11.49 26.35
N GLY A 101 31.23 -10.76 25.29
CA GLY A 101 32.53 -10.10 25.10
C GLY A 101 33.69 -11.06 24.80
N LYS A 102 33.40 -12.30 24.41
CA LYS A 102 34.40 -13.31 24.02
C LYS A 102 34.79 -13.23 22.54
N ALA A 103 33.92 -12.66 21.71
CA ALA A 103 34.15 -12.49 20.29
C ALA A 103 33.91 -11.04 19.87
N HIS A 104 34.78 -10.54 19.01
CA HIS A 104 34.79 -9.17 18.51
C HIS A 104 34.50 -9.19 17.01
N PRO A 105 33.25 -8.94 16.58
CA PRO A 105 32.88 -8.95 15.17
C PRO A 105 33.43 -7.70 14.47
N SER A 106 33.72 -7.82 13.17
CA SER A 106 34.11 -6.66 12.35
C SER A 106 33.00 -5.61 12.31
N GLU A 107 33.34 -4.34 12.06
CA GLU A 107 32.34 -3.26 11.93
C GLU A 107 31.23 -3.58 10.93
N ALA A 108 31.59 -4.18 9.79
CA ALA A 108 30.61 -4.62 8.79
C ALA A 108 29.63 -5.68 9.34
N LEU A 109 30.10 -6.58 10.20
CA LEU A 109 29.25 -7.57 10.83
C LEU A 109 28.43 -6.99 11.99
N GLN A 110 28.98 -6.01 12.72
CA GLN A 110 28.23 -5.24 13.72
C GLN A 110 27.05 -4.50 13.07
N GLU A 111 27.28 -3.87 11.92
CA GLU A 111 26.24 -3.21 11.14
C GLU A 111 25.18 -4.22 10.66
N ALA A 112 25.60 -5.36 10.10
CA ALA A 112 24.67 -6.42 9.65
C ALA A 112 23.81 -6.99 10.80
N ILE A 113 24.40 -7.20 11.97
CA ILE A 113 23.68 -7.68 13.16
C ILE A 113 22.71 -6.61 13.66
N THR A 114 23.12 -5.34 13.68
CA THR A 114 22.26 -4.21 14.09
C THR A 114 21.07 -4.08 13.15
N GLU A 115 21.32 -4.15 11.84
CA GLU A 115 20.26 -4.11 10.82
C GLU A 115 19.30 -5.30 10.98
N ALA A 116 19.82 -6.51 11.21
CA ALA A 116 19.01 -7.70 11.44
C ALA A 116 18.14 -7.58 12.70
N LEU A 117 18.64 -6.95 13.77
CA LEU A 117 17.87 -6.71 14.99
C LEU A 117 16.75 -5.68 14.76
N GLU A 118 17.03 -4.58 14.07
CA GLU A 118 16.04 -3.54 13.78
C GLU A 118 14.88 -4.05 12.91
N ARG A 119 15.08 -5.08 12.08
CA ARG A 119 13.97 -5.78 11.38
C ARG A 119 12.87 -6.26 12.32
N PHE A 120 13.22 -6.57 13.57
CA PHE A 120 12.29 -7.05 14.60
C PHE A 120 11.81 -5.95 15.56
N ASN A 121 11.98 -4.67 15.22
CA ASN A 121 11.52 -3.57 16.05
C ASN A 121 9.98 -3.62 16.23
N PRO A 122 9.46 -3.69 17.48
CA PRO A 122 8.04 -3.85 17.74
C PRO A 122 7.22 -2.55 17.62
N ASP A 123 7.85 -1.37 17.63
CA ASP A 123 7.15 -0.10 17.84
C ASP A 123 6.48 0.47 16.58
N ASN A 124 6.84 0.03 15.36
CA ASN A 124 6.07 0.26 14.12
C ASN A 124 6.68 -0.41 12.86
N PRO A 125 6.74 -1.75 12.76
CA PRO A 125 7.40 -2.39 11.62
C PRO A 125 6.60 -2.29 10.31
N LEU A 126 5.27 -2.34 10.41
CA LEU A 126 4.38 -2.45 9.26
C LEU A 126 3.28 -1.38 9.28
N GLU A 127 2.92 -0.87 8.11
CA GLU A 127 1.72 -0.03 7.92
C GLU A 127 0.89 -0.54 6.76
N MET A 128 -0.44 -0.58 6.92
CA MET A 128 -1.34 -0.97 5.83
C MET A 128 -2.02 0.25 5.23
N LEU A 129 -2.18 0.27 3.91
CA LEU A 129 -2.85 1.35 3.19
C LEU A 129 -3.56 0.85 1.93
N PHE A 130 -4.53 1.62 1.45
CA PHE A 130 -5.00 1.48 0.06
C PHE A 130 -3.97 2.10 -0.89
N ASP A 131 -3.57 1.36 -1.92
CA ASP A 131 -2.59 1.80 -2.93
C ASP A 131 -3.17 1.87 -4.34
N TYR A 132 -4.34 1.28 -4.56
CA TYR A 132 -5.09 1.41 -5.81
C TYR A 132 -6.58 1.15 -5.57
N VAL A 133 -7.43 2.01 -6.10
CA VAL A 133 -8.88 1.82 -6.14
C VAL A 133 -9.38 2.13 -7.54
N ARG A 134 -10.11 1.20 -8.14
CA ARG A 134 -10.80 1.44 -9.42
C ARG A 134 -12.19 0.85 -9.41
N ILE A 135 -13.16 1.71 -9.63
CA ILE A 135 -14.58 1.44 -9.46
C ILE A 135 -15.32 1.91 -10.70
N ARG A 136 -16.18 1.07 -11.26
CA ARG A 136 -17.05 1.42 -12.38
C ARG A 136 -18.48 1.58 -11.88
N PHE A 137 -19.05 2.75 -12.07
CA PHE A 137 -20.45 3.05 -11.77
C PHE A 137 -21.32 2.87 -13.02
N PRO A 138 -22.46 2.16 -12.92
CA PRO A 138 -23.37 1.93 -14.04
C PRO A 138 -24.25 3.16 -14.34
N THR A 139 -23.63 4.34 -14.47
CA THR A 139 -24.27 5.62 -14.81
C THR A 139 -23.41 6.37 -15.82
N THR A 140 -24.02 7.24 -16.61
CA THR A 140 -23.30 8.19 -17.48
C THR A 140 -23.21 9.59 -16.87
N ASP A 141 -23.82 9.79 -15.69
CA ASP A 141 -23.81 11.08 -15.00
C ASP A 141 -22.52 11.26 -14.18
N VAL A 142 -21.53 11.88 -14.79
CA VAL A 142 -20.26 12.21 -14.13
C VAL A 142 -20.44 13.19 -12.97
N LYS A 143 -21.42 14.09 -13.07
CA LYS A 143 -21.66 15.10 -12.03
C LYS A 143 -22.17 14.43 -10.76
N HIS A 144 -23.11 13.51 -10.89
CA HIS A 144 -23.59 12.70 -9.76
C HIS A 144 -22.42 11.95 -9.07
N ILE A 145 -21.57 11.27 -9.83
CA ILE A 145 -20.42 10.57 -9.24
C ILE A 145 -19.46 11.53 -8.53
N VAL A 146 -19.14 12.68 -9.11
CA VAL A 146 -18.18 13.62 -8.53
C VAL A 146 -18.76 14.38 -7.34
N GLU A 147 -20.00 14.87 -7.44
CA GLU A 147 -20.60 15.76 -6.44
C GLU A 147 -21.33 14.99 -5.34
N ASP A 148 -21.98 13.86 -5.63
CA ASP A 148 -22.78 13.14 -4.65
C ASP A 148 -22.00 11.99 -4.00
N VAL A 149 -21.24 11.22 -4.78
CA VAL A 149 -20.47 10.06 -4.27
C VAL A 149 -19.11 10.47 -3.71
N LEU A 150 -18.29 11.16 -4.53
CA LEU A 150 -16.98 11.65 -4.09
C LEU A 150 -17.11 12.87 -3.15
N ARG A 151 -18.23 13.60 -3.22
CA ARG A 151 -18.47 14.86 -2.48
C ARG A 151 -17.41 15.91 -2.77
N LEU A 152 -17.05 16.05 -4.05
CA LEU A 152 -16.09 17.02 -4.56
C LEU A 152 -16.78 17.95 -5.54
N LYS A 153 -16.35 19.20 -5.60
CA LYS A 153 -16.89 20.18 -6.57
C LYS A 153 -16.34 19.89 -7.96
N LEU A 154 -17.21 19.54 -8.91
CA LEU A 154 -16.83 19.28 -10.30
C LEU A 154 -16.12 20.48 -10.96
N SER A 155 -16.42 21.70 -10.51
CA SER A 155 -15.77 22.94 -10.99
C SER A 155 -14.24 22.99 -10.77
N TYR A 156 -13.68 22.14 -9.91
CA TYR A 156 -12.23 22.02 -9.72
C TYR A 156 -11.59 21.00 -10.67
N PHE A 157 -12.38 20.16 -11.35
CA PHE A 157 -11.85 19.18 -12.28
C PHE A 157 -11.48 19.82 -13.63
N ILE A 158 -10.38 19.33 -14.19
CA ILE A 158 -9.98 19.60 -15.58
C ILE A 158 -10.61 18.51 -16.44
N HIS A 159 -11.20 18.91 -17.56
CA HIS A 159 -11.83 18.02 -18.53
C HIS A 159 -10.95 17.91 -19.77
N GLU A 160 -10.89 16.72 -20.34
CA GLU A 160 -10.14 16.40 -21.55
C GLU A 160 -11.00 15.49 -22.44
N ASP A 161 -11.10 15.84 -23.72
CA ASP A 161 -11.93 15.16 -24.74
C ASP A 161 -11.34 13.83 -25.25
N TYR A 162 -10.49 13.19 -24.45
CA TYR A 162 -9.96 11.86 -24.72
C TYR A 162 -9.94 11.03 -23.44
N GLY A 163 -10.02 9.70 -23.55
CA GLY A 163 -9.97 8.80 -22.40
C GLY A 163 -9.00 7.65 -22.57
N PHE A 164 -8.95 6.80 -21.54
CA PHE A 164 -8.21 5.54 -21.53
C PHE A 164 -9.19 4.37 -21.46
N TYR A 165 -8.72 3.13 -21.67
CA TYR A 165 -9.55 1.93 -21.55
C TYR A 165 -10.85 1.95 -22.39
N SER A 166 -10.82 2.60 -23.56
CA SER A 166 -11.97 2.80 -24.45
C SER A 166 -13.10 3.69 -23.88
N TYR A 167 -12.79 4.52 -22.88
CA TYR A 167 -13.61 5.67 -22.47
C TYR A 167 -13.31 6.85 -23.40
N THR A 168 -14.31 7.69 -23.62
CA THR A 168 -14.25 8.75 -24.63
C THR A 168 -13.62 10.03 -24.09
N GLU A 169 -13.81 10.32 -22.80
CA GLU A 169 -13.30 11.52 -22.14
C GLU A 169 -12.92 11.24 -20.68
N HIS A 170 -12.25 12.19 -20.04
CA HIS A 170 -12.00 12.13 -18.60
C HIS A 170 -11.97 13.49 -17.92
N TYR A 171 -12.23 13.45 -16.63
CA TYR A 171 -12.12 14.54 -15.69
C TYR A 171 -11.04 14.18 -14.68
N TYR A 172 -10.19 15.13 -14.30
CA TYR A 172 -9.21 14.89 -13.25
C TYR A 172 -8.99 16.08 -12.31
N LEU A 173 -8.68 15.74 -11.06
CA LEU A 173 -8.28 16.65 -9.99
C LEU A 173 -6.99 16.11 -9.38
N GLY A 174 -5.85 16.68 -9.76
CA GLY A 174 -4.56 16.10 -9.40
C GLY A 174 -4.40 14.66 -9.90
N ASP A 175 -4.22 13.71 -8.97
CA ASP A 175 -4.10 12.27 -9.23
C ASP A 175 -5.44 11.49 -9.08
N ILE A 176 -6.58 12.19 -8.95
CA ILE A 176 -7.93 11.59 -8.97
C ILE A 176 -8.49 11.66 -10.40
N PHE A 177 -8.77 10.51 -11.01
CA PHE A 177 -9.27 10.42 -12.39
C PHE A 177 -10.69 9.84 -12.44
N VAL A 178 -11.56 10.48 -13.22
CA VAL A 178 -12.93 10.04 -13.49
C VAL A 178 -13.14 9.99 -15.00
N LEU A 179 -13.18 8.79 -15.56
CA LEU A 179 -13.35 8.57 -16.99
C LEU A 179 -14.83 8.37 -17.31
N VAL A 180 -15.28 8.87 -18.46
CA VAL A 180 -16.70 8.83 -18.84
C VAL A 180 -16.86 8.16 -20.20
N SER A 181 -17.89 7.33 -20.30
CA SER A 181 -18.33 6.73 -21.55
C SER A 181 -19.83 6.99 -21.74
N PRO A 182 -20.28 7.29 -22.96
CA PRO A 182 -21.70 7.39 -23.27
C PRO A 182 -22.41 6.01 -23.22
N GLU A 183 -21.65 4.91 -23.28
CA GLU A 183 -22.17 3.56 -23.18
C GLU A 183 -22.40 3.20 -21.71
N LEU A 184 -23.66 2.97 -21.31
CA LEU A 184 -24.03 2.65 -19.93
C LEU A 184 -23.31 1.40 -19.37
N GLU A 185 -22.96 0.44 -20.25
CA GLU A 185 -22.18 -0.74 -19.87
C GLU A 185 -20.77 -0.39 -19.36
N LYS A 186 -20.19 0.73 -19.80
CA LYS A 186 -18.95 1.28 -19.26
C LYS A 186 -19.25 2.32 -18.18
N GLY A 187 -20.18 3.23 -18.45
CA GLY A 187 -20.60 4.28 -17.54
C GLY A 187 -19.45 5.19 -17.12
N VAL A 188 -19.34 5.45 -15.82
CA VAL A 188 -18.30 6.30 -15.21
C VAL A 188 -17.31 5.42 -14.45
N LEU A 189 -16.01 5.67 -14.64
CA LEU A 189 -14.93 4.93 -14.01
C LEU A 189 -14.06 5.85 -13.14
N LEU A 190 -14.08 5.62 -11.84
CA LEU A 190 -13.14 6.22 -10.91
C LEU A 190 -11.83 5.42 -10.91
N GLU A 191 -10.70 6.10 -11.03
CA GLU A 191 -9.37 5.52 -10.85
C GLU A 191 -8.54 6.37 -9.88
N LEU A 192 -8.18 5.76 -8.75
CA LEU A 192 -7.27 6.29 -7.74
C LEU A 192 -6.03 5.39 -7.71
N LYS A 193 -4.89 5.91 -8.17
CA LYS A 193 -3.57 5.25 -8.00
C LYS A 193 -3.03 5.54 -6.60
N GLY A 194 -1.84 5.06 -6.23
CA GLY A 194 -1.28 5.26 -4.88
C GLY A 194 -1.34 6.71 -4.39
N ARG A 195 -0.82 7.67 -5.18
CA ARG A 195 -0.94 9.10 -4.84
C ARG A 195 -2.37 9.62 -4.88
N GLY A 196 -3.20 9.14 -5.82
CA GLY A 196 -4.62 9.48 -5.87
C GLY A 196 -5.37 9.02 -4.62
N CYS A 197 -4.99 7.89 -4.03
CA CYS A 197 -5.53 7.43 -2.75
C CYS A 197 -5.12 8.38 -1.61
N ARG A 198 -3.84 8.76 -1.52
CA ARG A 198 -3.35 9.73 -0.52
C ARG A 198 -4.00 11.11 -0.65
N GLN A 199 -4.19 11.58 -1.88
CA GLN A 199 -4.91 12.82 -2.16
C GLN A 199 -6.39 12.72 -1.78
N PHE A 200 -7.04 11.60 -2.12
CA PHE A 200 -8.45 11.40 -1.80
C PHE A 200 -8.68 11.30 -0.28
N GLU A 201 -7.74 10.72 0.46
CA GLU A 201 -7.75 10.72 1.93
C GLU A 201 -7.77 12.12 2.53
N SER A 202 -7.11 13.11 1.91
CA SER A 202 -7.20 14.51 2.35
C SER A 202 -8.61 15.07 2.22
N TYR A 203 -9.35 14.67 1.19
CA TYR A 203 -10.74 15.09 1.01
C TYR A 203 -11.68 14.32 1.93
N LEU A 204 -11.50 13.01 2.09
CA LEU A 204 -12.25 12.22 3.07
C LEU A 204 -12.11 12.81 4.48
N LEU A 205 -10.88 13.14 4.89
CA LEU A 205 -10.63 13.79 6.18
C LEU A 205 -11.35 15.15 6.30
N ALA A 206 -11.32 15.96 5.24
CA ALA A 206 -12.02 17.25 5.24
C ALA A 206 -13.55 17.12 5.23
N GLN A 207 -14.09 16.00 4.74
CA GLN A 207 -15.50 15.63 4.77
C GLN A 207 -15.92 14.93 6.07
N GLU A 208 -14.98 14.71 7.00
CA GLU A 208 -15.19 13.87 8.20
C GLU A 208 -15.64 12.44 7.85
N ARG A 209 -15.18 11.94 6.70
CA ARG A 209 -15.44 10.59 6.18
C ARG A 209 -14.19 9.71 6.25
N SER A 210 -14.42 8.42 6.33
CA SER A 210 -13.44 7.37 6.21
C SER A 210 -13.56 6.64 4.87
N TRP A 211 -12.57 5.80 4.56
CA TRP A 211 -12.68 4.85 3.44
C TRP A 211 -13.91 3.95 3.55
N TYR A 212 -14.34 3.60 4.76
CA TYR A 212 -15.48 2.73 5.00
C TYR A 212 -16.78 3.38 4.54
N GLU A 213 -17.03 4.62 4.96
CA GLU A 213 -18.22 5.38 4.52
C GLU A 213 -18.20 5.61 3.02
N PHE A 214 -17.03 5.90 2.44
CA PHE A 214 -16.89 5.98 0.99
C PHE A 214 -17.25 4.67 0.29
N PHE A 215 -16.74 3.53 0.75
CA PHE A 215 -17.08 2.24 0.13
C PHE A 215 -18.53 1.83 0.37
N MET A 216 -19.16 2.23 1.47
CA MET A 216 -20.60 2.07 1.66
C MET A 216 -21.40 2.85 0.61
N ASP A 217 -21.07 4.13 0.40
CA ASP A 217 -21.69 4.97 -0.64
C ASP A 217 -21.50 4.35 -2.03
N VAL A 218 -20.31 3.84 -2.33
CA VAL A 218 -20.02 3.13 -3.59
C VAL A 218 -20.94 1.92 -3.79
N LEU A 219 -21.17 1.12 -2.74
CA LEU A 219 -22.03 -0.07 -2.84
C LEU A 219 -23.51 0.30 -2.97
N MET A 220 -23.95 1.42 -2.37
CA MET A 220 -25.32 1.93 -2.54
C MET A 220 -25.60 2.39 -3.98
N GLU A 221 -24.57 2.85 -4.69
CA GLU A 221 -24.63 3.29 -6.10
C GLU A 221 -24.30 2.17 -7.12
N ASP A 222 -24.47 0.90 -6.73
CA ASP A 222 -24.17 -0.28 -7.56
C ASP A 222 -22.75 -0.27 -8.15
N GLY A 223 -21.80 0.34 -7.43
CA GLY A 223 -20.41 0.49 -7.84
C GLY A 223 -19.71 -0.85 -8.01
N VAL A 224 -19.22 -1.13 -9.21
CA VAL A 224 -18.54 -2.38 -9.54
C VAL A 224 -17.05 -2.25 -9.30
N MET A 225 -16.55 -2.96 -8.28
CA MET A 225 -15.11 -3.03 -7.97
C MET A 225 -14.36 -3.67 -9.14
N LYS A 226 -13.47 -2.91 -9.79
CA LYS A 226 -12.63 -3.40 -10.89
C LYS A 226 -11.20 -3.69 -10.46
N ARG A 227 -10.67 -2.94 -9.49
CA ARG A 227 -9.36 -3.20 -8.89
C ARG A 227 -9.28 -2.61 -7.48
N LEU A 228 -8.65 -3.36 -6.59
CA LEU A 228 -8.27 -2.93 -5.25
C LEU A 228 -6.87 -3.44 -4.95
N ASP A 229 -5.96 -2.54 -4.59
CA ASP A 229 -4.64 -2.93 -4.09
C ASP A 229 -4.53 -2.51 -2.62
N LEU A 230 -4.37 -3.48 -1.73
CA LEU A 230 -3.99 -3.27 -0.32
C LEU A 230 -2.48 -3.42 -0.21
N ALA A 231 -1.79 -2.42 0.30
CA ALA A 231 -0.35 -2.48 0.51
C ALA A 231 0.01 -2.55 1.99
N ILE A 232 1.05 -3.29 2.30
CA ILE A 232 1.72 -3.36 3.58
C ILE A 232 3.12 -2.81 3.37
N ASN A 233 3.39 -1.63 3.91
CA ASN A 233 4.72 -1.04 3.98
C ASN A 233 5.51 -1.74 5.10
N ASP A 234 6.74 -2.13 4.81
CA ASP A 234 7.71 -2.67 5.75
C ASP A 234 8.82 -1.65 5.93
N LYS A 235 8.87 -1.03 7.12
CA LYS A 235 9.80 0.05 7.45
C LYS A 235 11.15 -0.47 7.94
N THR A 236 11.17 -1.69 8.46
CA THR A 236 12.34 -2.23 9.15
C THR A 236 13.15 -3.19 8.29
N GLY A 237 12.53 -3.77 7.25
CA GLY A 237 13.16 -4.67 6.30
C GLY A 237 12.89 -6.15 6.58
N ILE A 238 11.75 -6.48 7.20
CA ILE A 238 11.31 -7.86 7.45
C ILE A 238 11.28 -8.68 6.16
N LEU A 239 10.79 -8.07 5.07
CA LEU A 239 10.67 -8.71 3.78
C LEU A 239 11.99 -8.61 3.01
N ASN A 240 12.82 -9.65 3.06
CA ASN A 240 14.01 -9.72 2.21
C ASN A 240 13.65 -10.27 0.82
N ILE A 241 13.42 -9.40 -0.17
CA ILE A 241 12.97 -9.80 -1.52
C ILE A 241 13.93 -10.80 -2.20
N PRO A 242 15.27 -10.59 -2.17
CA PRO A 242 16.22 -11.59 -2.68
C PRO A 242 16.05 -12.98 -2.04
N HIS A 243 15.93 -13.03 -0.71
CA HIS A 243 15.77 -14.29 0.01
C HIS A 243 14.43 -14.96 -0.29
N LEU A 244 13.33 -14.21 -0.31
CA LEU A 244 12.01 -14.73 -0.70
C LEU A 244 12.01 -15.26 -2.14
N THR A 245 12.76 -14.61 -3.05
CA THR A 245 12.95 -15.08 -4.42
C THR A 245 13.70 -16.40 -4.46
N GLU A 246 14.73 -16.57 -3.63
CA GLU A 246 15.46 -17.82 -3.48
C GLU A 246 14.56 -18.94 -2.94
N LYS A 247 13.79 -18.68 -1.88
CA LYS A 247 12.80 -19.65 -1.36
C LYS A 247 11.78 -20.07 -2.44
N CYS A 248 11.35 -19.14 -3.31
CA CYS A 248 10.51 -19.49 -4.45
C CYS A 248 11.19 -20.48 -5.42
N ARG A 249 12.50 -20.29 -5.70
CA ARG A 249 13.28 -21.17 -6.58
C ARG A 249 13.57 -22.54 -5.97
N ASN A 250 13.70 -22.60 -4.63
CA ASN A 250 14.00 -23.82 -3.88
C ASN A 250 12.75 -24.62 -3.49
N GLU A 251 11.58 -24.27 -4.03
CA GLU A 251 10.28 -24.88 -3.70
C GLU A 251 9.82 -24.68 -2.24
N GLU A 252 10.42 -23.73 -1.54
CA GLU A 252 10.14 -23.34 -0.16
C GLU A 252 9.02 -22.28 -0.07
N CYS A 253 8.43 -21.90 -1.20
CA CYS A 253 7.18 -21.16 -1.29
C CYS A 253 6.03 -22.13 -1.58
N ILE A 254 5.17 -22.37 -0.58
CA ILE A 254 3.96 -23.17 -0.77
C ILE A 254 2.85 -22.21 -1.18
N SER A 255 2.33 -22.38 -2.40
CA SER A 255 1.36 -21.45 -2.96
C SER A 255 0.26 -22.13 -3.78
N VAL A 256 -0.91 -21.50 -3.79
CA VAL A 256 -1.99 -21.80 -4.74
C VAL A 256 -1.64 -21.31 -6.15
N PHE A 257 -0.77 -20.30 -6.25
CA PHE A 257 -0.27 -19.80 -7.51
C PHE A 257 0.67 -20.79 -8.18
N ARG A 258 0.65 -20.81 -9.52
CA ARG A 258 1.48 -21.71 -10.33
C ARG A 258 2.73 -21.05 -10.91
N SER A 259 2.91 -19.74 -10.69
CA SER A 259 3.99 -18.97 -11.30
C SER A 259 4.41 -17.82 -10.41
N PHE A 260 5.71 -17.52 -10.42
CA PHE A 260 6.26 -16.28 -9.89
C PHE A 260 7.19 -15.65 -10.94
N LYS A 261 7.46 -14.36 -10.82
CA LYS A 261 8.45 -13.63 -11.64
C LYS A 261 9.29 -12.76 -10.72
N SER A 262 10.61 -12.82 -10.89
CA SER A 262 11.55 -11.95 -10.19
C SER A 262 12.23 -11.01 -11.17
N TYR A 263 12.24 -9.72 -10.89
CA TYR A 263 12.98 -8.70 -11.63
C TYR A 263 14.08 -8.11 -10.74
N ARG A 264 15.25 -7.92 -11.35
CA ARG A 264 16.35 -7.12 -10.79
C ARG A 264 16.62 -5.97 -11.74
N SER A 265 16.55 -4.75 -11.22
CA SER A 265 16.69 -3.54 -12.01
C SER A 265 17.76 -2.66 -11.39
N GLY A 266 18.79 -2.31 -12.16
CA GLY A 266 19.74 -1.29 -11.75
C GLY A 266 20.42 -0.64 -12.92
N GLU A 267 21.29 0.32 -12.62
CA GLU A 267 21.95 1.14 -13.63
C GLU A 267 23.23 0.49 -14.11
N LEU A 268 23.51 0.67 -15.41
CA LEU A 268 24.77 0.29 -16.03
C LEU A 268 25.86 1.32 -15.68
N VAL A 269 26.17 1.52 -14.39
CA VAL A 269 27.25 2.42 -13.95
C VAL A 269 28.52 1.63 -13.65
N ARG A 270 29.66 2.29 -13.84
CA ARG A 270 31.01 1.72 -13.87
C ARG A 270 31.35 0.96 -12.56
N ARG A 271 32.18 -0.07 -12.70
CA ARG A 271 32.70 -1.06 -11.72
C ARG A 271 33.01 -0.61 -10.28
N GLU A 272 33.03 0.67 -9.98
CA GLU A 272 33.45 1.24 -8.68
C GLU A 272 32.30 1.88 -7.86
N GLU A 273 31.14 2.15 -8.48
CA GLU A 273 29.93 2.55 -7.75
C GLU A 273 29.10 1.29 -7.48
N LYS A 274 28.74 1.02 -6.21
CA LYS A 274 27.98 -0.17 -5.78
C LYS A 274 26.83 -0.44 -6.76
N GLU A 275 26.70 -1.68 -7.23
CA GLU A 275 25.53 -2.17 -7.96
C GLU A 275 24.28 -2.00 -7.10
N CYS A 276 23.66 -0.82 -7.14
CA CYS A 276 22.39 -0.60 -6.48
C CYS A 276 21.34 -1.15 -7.43
N MET A 277 20.92 -2.40 -7.22
CA MET A 277 19.89 -3.08 -7.99
C MET A 277 18.64 -3.26 -7.12
N GLY A 278 17.50 -2.71 -7.55
CA GLY A 278 16.21 -2.95 -6.93
C GLY A 278 15.64 -4.31 -7.29
N ASN A 279 15.10 -5.02 -6.30
CA ASN A 279 14.47 -6.32 -6.46
C ASN A 279 12.94 -6.20 -6.43
N THR A 280 12.26 -6.95 -7.29
CA THR A 280 10.81 -7.08 -7.31
C THR A 280 10.40 -8.53 -7.54
N LEU A 281 9.51 -9.04 -6.71
CA LEU A 281 8.95 -10.39 -6.77
C LEU A 281 7.43 -10.30 -6.99
N TYR A 282 6.98 -10.84 -8.12
CA TYR A 282 5.57 -11.10 -8.38
C TYR A 282 5.25 -12.56 -8.09
N ILE A 283 4.21 -12.83 -7.30
CA ILE A 283 3.70 -14.19 -7.05
C ILE A 283 2.26 -14.26 -7.57
N GLY A 284 2.02 -15.15 -8.53
CA GLY A 284 0.78 -15.19 -9.31
C GLY A 284 0.89 -14.51 -10.67
N SER A 285 -0.09 -14.77 -11.55
CA SER A 285 -0.13 -14.19 -12.89
C SER A 285 -0.71 -12.77 -12.85
N LEU A 286 -0.08 -11.83 -13.55
CA LEU A 286 -0.59 -10.46 -13.74
C LEU A 286 -1.96 -10.42 -14.43
N GLN A 287 -2.36 -11.50 -15.13
CA GLN A 287 -3.67 -11.61 -15.77
C GLN A 287 -4.76 -12.12 -14.81
N SER A 288 -4.38 -12.75 -13.71
CA SER A 288 -5.32 -13.28 -12.74
C SER A 288 -6.00 -12.17 -11.93
N GLU A 289 -7.05 -12.55 -11.21
CA GLU A 289 -7.82 -11.65 -10.34
C GLU A 289 -7.15 -11.39 -8.98
N VAL A 290 -6.12 -12.14 -8.63
CA VAL A 290 -5.35 -11.95 -7.42
C VAL A 290 -3.89 -12.34 -7.65
N TYR A 291 -2.98 -11.44 -7.31
CA TYR A 291 -1.55 -11.71 -7.31
C TYR A 291 -0.86 -10.77 -6.33
N PHE A 292 0.34 -11.15 -5.89
CA PHE A 292 1.13 -10.37 -4.94
C PHE A 292 2.32 -9.73 -5.63
N CYS A 293 2.64 -8.50 -5.24
CA CYS A 293 3.82 -7.77 -5.70
C CYS A 293 4.62 -7.31 -4.50
N ILE A 294 5.85 -7.77 -4.38
CA ILE A 294 6.74 -7.50 -3.25
C ILE A 294 8.00 -6.84 -3.80
N TYR A 295 8.37 -5.66 -3.32
CA TYR A 295 9.52 -4.93 -3.88
C TYR A 295 10.16 -3.99 -2.87
N GLU A 296 11.40 -3.60 -3.18
CA GLU A 296 12.18 -2.59 -2.46
C GLU A 296 11.67 -1.19 -2.81
N LYS A 297 10.91 -0.60 -1.88
CA LYS A 297 10.25 0.69 -2.03
C LYS A 297 11.24 1.85 -1.91
N ASP A 298 12.22 1.73 -1.02
CA ASP A 298 13.32 2.68 -0.87
C ASP A 298 14.08 2.88 -2.17
N TYR A 299 14.41 1.80 -2.87
CA TYR A 299 15.07 1.83 -4.17
C TYR A 299 14.15 2.41 -5.25
N GLU A 300 12.85 2.08 -5.23
CA GLU A 300 11.88 2.69 -6.14
C GLU A 300 11.83 4.22 -5.96
N GLN A 301 11.83 4.70 -4.70
CA GLN A 301 11.82 6.12 -4.37
C GLN A 301 13.12 6.80 -4.81
N TYR A 302 14.28 6.17 -4.57
CA TYR A 302 15.56 6.64 -5.08
C TYR A 302 15.52 6.83 -6.60
N LYS A 303 15.05 5.84 -7.36
CA LYS A 303 15.00 5.94 -8.82
C LYS A 303 14.01 6.96 -9.36
N LYS A 304 12.89 7.20 -8.65
CA LYS A 304 11.85 8.13 -9.14
C LYS A 304 12.06 9.57 -8.68
N HIS A 305 12.65 9.75 -7.51
CA HIS A 305 12.65 11.03 -6.80
C HIS A 305 14.05 11.46 -6.31
N ASP A 306 15.10 10.66 -6.57
CA ASP A 306 16.48 10.90 -6.12
C ASP A 306 16.59 11.03 -4.58
N ILE A 307 15.68 10.36 -3.86
CA ILE A 307 15.70 10.29 -2.39
C ILE A 307 16.74 9.25 -1.98
N PRO A 308 17.75 9.59 -1.16
CA PRO A 308 18.72 8.61 -0.68
C PRO A 308 18.05 7.43 0.02
N ILE A 309 18.50 6.20 -0.24
CA ILE A 309 17.94 4.96 0.33
C ILE A 309 17.90 5.02 1.87
N ALA A 310 18.93 5.59 2.49
CA ALA A 310 19.03 5.73 3.95
C ALA A 310 17.96 6.67 4.55
N ASP A 311 17.40 7.58 3.76
CA ASP A 311 16.38 8.53 4.19
C ASP A 311 14.94 8.04 3.87
N ALA A 312 14.80 6.89 3.20
CA ALA A 312 13.51 6.33 2.87
C ALA A 312 12.83 5.73 4.11
N GLU A 313 11.62 6.21 4.43
CA GLU A 313 10.82 5.72 5.56
C GLU A 313 10.37 4.26 5.39
N VAL A 314 10.09 3.86 4.14
CA VAL A 314 9.59 2.53 3.80
C VAL A 314 10.67 1.81 3.00
N LYS A 315 11.20 0.72 3.56
CA LYS A 315 12.19 -0.12 2.89
C LYS A 315 11.53 -0.99 1.84
N ASN A 316 10.54 -1.79 2.23
CA ASN A 316 9.86 -2.72 1.32
C ASN A 316 8.36 -2.47 1.29
N ARG A 317 7.70 -2.93 0.23
CA ARG A 317 6.25 -2.96 0.14
C ARG A 317 5.74 -4.28 -0.38
N PHE A 318 4.72 -4.81 0.28
CA PHE A 318 3.92 -5.94 -0.16
C PHE A 318 2.55 -5.46 -0.61
N GLU A 319 2.19 -5.66 -1.88
CA GLU A 319 0.89 -5.28 -2.43
C GLU A 319 0.06 -6.53 -2.73
N ILE A 320 -1.10 -6.63 -2.09
CA ILE A 320 -2.19 -7.57 -2.41
C ILE A 320 -3.01 -6.92 -3.52
N ARG A 321 -2.83 -7.36 -4.76
CA ARG A 321 -3.53 -6.78 -5.91
C ARG A 321 -4.72 -7.65 -6.31
N LEU A 322 -5.91 -7.09 -6.22
CA LEU A 322 -7.19 -7.76 -6.41
C LEU A 322 -7.95 -7.12 -7.58
N LYS A 323 -8.68 -7.92 -8.36
CA LYS A 323 -9.53 -7.44 -9.45
C LYS A 323 -10.93 -8.03 -9.35
N ASN A 324 -11.89 -7.34 -9.95
CA ASN A 324 -13.27 -7.81 -10.12
C ASN A 324 -13.85 -8.39 -8.82
N GLU A 325 -14.33 -9.64 -8.85
CA GLU A 325 -14.96 -10.32 -7.72
C GLU A 325 -14.03 -10.38 -6.49
N ARG A 326 -12.73 -10.61 -6.68
CA ARG A 326 -11.78 -10.65 -5.56
C ARG A 326 -11.66 -9.29 -4.86
N ALA A 327 -11.71 -8.20 -5.62
CA ALA A 327 -11.73 -6.85 -5.05
C ALA A 327 -13.05 -6.58 -4.31
N PHE A 328 -14.19 -6.98 -4.90
CA PHE A 328 -15.50 -6.87 -4.27
C PHE A 328 -15.58 -7.61 -2.93
N TYR A 329 -15.17 -8.88 -2.88
CA TYR A 329 -15.22 -9.68 -1.66
C TYR A 329 -14.27 -9.16 -0.57
N ALA A 330 -13.13 -8.58 -0.95
CA ALA A 330 -12.23 -7.95 0.03
C ALA A 330 -12.85 -6.69 0.65
N ILE A 331 -13.50 -5.83 -0.14
CA ILE A 331 -14.23 -4.68 0.42
C ILE A 331 -15.39 -5.14 1.31
N ARG A 332 -16.15 -6.14 0.88
CA ARG A 332 -17.25 -6.67 1.69
C ARG A 332 -16.76 -7.22 3.03
N ASP A 333 -15.71 -8.03 3.02
CA ASP A 333 -15.12 -8.59 4.24
C ASP A 333 -14.57 -7.49 5.17
N LEU A 334 -13.93 -6.46 4.60
CA LEU A 334 -13.45 -5.29 5.32
C LEU A 334 -14.58 -4.53 6.00
N LEU A 335 -15.66 -4.22 5.28
CA LEU A 335 -16.82 -3.49 5.80
C LEU A 335 -17.57 -4.29 6.86
N GLU A 336 -17.66 -5.61 6.73
CA GLU A 336 -18.37 -6.50 7.66
C GLU A 336 -17.64 -6.65 9.00
N HIS A 337 -16.31 -6.69 8.99
CA HIS A 337 -15.53 -7.02 10.19
C HIS A 337 -14.78 -5.84 10.80
N ASP A 338 -14.72 -4.69 10.11
CA ASP A 338 -13.90 -3.53 10.47
C ASP A 338 -12.47 -3.91 10.89
N ASN A 339 -11.88 -4.85 10.14
CA ASN A 339 -10.58 -5.40 10.46
C ASN A 339 -9.72 -5.57 9.20
N PRO A 340 -8.91 -4.56 8.86
CA PRO A 340 -8.07 -4.58 7.67
C PRO A 340 -6.96 -5.64 7.75
N GLU A 341 -6.39 -5.87 8.94
CA GLU A 341 -5.40 -6.92 9.15
C GLU A 341 -5.96 -8.30 8.85
N ARG A 342 -7.13 -8.62 9.44
CA ARG A 342 -7.83 -9.87 9.19
C ARG A 342 -8.08 -10.05 7.70
N THR A 343 -8.63 -9.02 7.03
CA THR A 343 -8.92 -9.06 5.59
C THR A 343 -7.66 -9.37 4.78
N ALA A 344 -6.57 -8.64 5.01
CA ALA A 344 -5.33 -8.78 4.26
C ALA A 344 -4.64 -10.13 4.50
N PHE A 345 -4.45 -10.53 5.77
CA PHE A 345 -3.72 -11.75 6.09
C PHE A 345 -4.54 -13.01 5.87
N GLN A 346 -5.89 -12.96 5.91
CA GLN A 346 -6.70 -14.08 5.42
C GLN A 346 -6.45 -14.34 3.93
N ILE A 347 -6.32 -13.28 3.13
CA ILE A 347 -5.96 -13.42 1.72
C ILE A 347 -4.53 -13.95 1.60
N ILE A 348 -3.54 -13.33 2.24
CA ILE A 348 -2.13 -13.77 2.14
C ILE A 348 -1.98 -15.24 2.54
N ASN A 349 -2.45 -15.62 3.74
CA ASN A 349 -2.29 -16.96 4.30
C ASN A 349 -3.03 -18.04 3.49
N ARG A 350 -4.08 -17.67 2.75
CA ARG A 350 -4.76 -18.58 1.83
C ARG A 350 -3.91 -18.92 0.60
N TYR A 351 -3.11 -17.97 0.12
CA TYR A 351 -2.44 -18.08 -1.18
C TYR A 351 -0.95 -18.42 -1.10
N VAL A 352 -0.23 -17.99 -0.06
CA VAL A 352 1.22 -18.16 0.05
C VAL A 352 1.63 -18.38 1.51
N ARG A 353 2.55 -19.31 1.71
CA ARG A 353 3.39 -19.38 2.92
C ARG A 353 4.83 -19.73 2.55
N PHE A 354 5.79 -19.09 3.20
CA PHE A 354 7.21 -19.42 3.09
C PHE A 354 7.61 -20.33 4.25
N VAL A 355 8.34 -21.39 3.93
CA VAL A 355 8.68 -22.48 4.87
C VAL A 355 10.16 -22.81 4.80
N ASP A 356 10.69 -23.45 5.82
CA ASP A 356 12.05 -23.97 5.83
C ASP A 356 12.05 -25.45 5.48
N ARG A 357 12.88 -25.82 4.50
CA ARG A 357 12.97 -27.20 4.03
C ARG A 357 13.45 -28.14 5.13
N ASP A 358 12.67 -29.19 5.36
CA ASP A 358 12.99 -30.29 6.27
C ASP A 358 12.87 -31.61 5.50
N ASP A 359 13.99 -32.15 5.04
CA ASP A 359 14.03 -33.40 4.25
C ASP A 359 13.57 -34.63 5.05
N THR A 360 13.40 -34.51 6.38
CA THR A 360 12.88 -35.58 7.23
C THR A 360 11.35 -35.64 7.24
N LYS A 361 10.67 -34.61 6.71
CA LYS A 361 9.21 -34.46 6.73
C LYS A 361 8.63 -34.25 5.35
N PRO A 362 7.37 -34.62 5.13
CA PRO A 362 6.67 -34.25 3.90
C PRO A 362 6.55 -32.72 3.79
N ARG A 363 6.57 -32.21 2.56
CA ARG A 363 6.51 -30.76 2.25
C ARG A 363 5.31 -30.04 2.86
N SER A 364 4.20 -30.74 3.11
CA SER A 364 3.02 -30.18 3.79
C SER A 364 3.30 -29.74 5.23
N ASP A 365 4.29 -30.37 5.87
CA ASP A 365 4.58 -30.28 7.30
C ASP A 365 5.86 -29.49 7.58
N TRP A 366 6.46 -28.90 6.53
CA TRP A 366 7.57 -27.96 6.67
C TRP A 366 7.13 -26.74 7.50
N ARG A 367 8.00 -26.35 8.43
CA ARG A 367 7.73 -25.25 9.36
C ARG A 367 7.74 -23.91 8.62
N ILE A 368 6.86 -22.99 9.01
CA ILE A 368 6.89 -21.61 8.51
C ILE A 368 8.21 -20.96 8.92
N SER A 369 8.86 -20.24 7.99
CA SER A 369 10.11 -19.55 8.30
C SER A 369 9.89 -18.42 9.30
N GLU A 370 10.88 -18.16 10.17
CA GLU A 370 10.70 -17.23 11.29
C GLU A 370 10.42 -15.79 10.83
N GLU A 371 11.01 -15.36 9.71
CA GLU A 371 10.78 -14.04 9.12
C GLU A 371 9.36 -13.91 8.56
N TRP A 372 8.87 -14.98 7.92
CA TRP A 372 7.50 -14.99 7.38
C TRP A 372 6.47 -15.04 8.50
N ALA A 373 6.72 -15.83 9.54
CA ALA A 373 5.91 -15.89 10.75
C ALA A 373 5.76 -14.50 11.40
N TRP A 374 6.86 -13.77 11.52
CA TRP A 374 6.85 -12.40 12.03
C TRP A 374 6.03 -11.45 11.15
N PHE A 375 6.23 -11.51 9.82
CA PHE A 375 5.47 -10.71 8.86
C PHE A 375 3.95 -10.94 9.00
N ILE A 376 3.51 -12.19 9.09
CA ILE A 376 2.08 -12.54 9.18
C ILE A 376 1.44 -12.31 10.56
N GLY A 377 2.20 -11.84 11.55
CA GLY A 377 1.64 -11.40 12.84
C GLY A 377 2.17 -12.12 14.08
N GLU A 378 3.04 -13.12 13.94
CA GLU A 378 3.61 -13.78 15.12
C GLU A 378 4.53 -12.79 15.86
N HIS A 379 4.21 -12.52 17.14
CA HIS A 379 4.96 -11.63 18.03
C HIS A 379 4.97 -10.12 17.67
N ARG A 380 4.00 -9.62 16.89
CA ARG A 380 3.79 -8.16 16.69
C ARG A 380 2.37 -7.72 17.06
N GLY A 381 2.20 -6.42 17.30
CA GLY A 381 0.89 -5.81 17.52
C GLY A 381 -0.01 -5.88 16.28
N SER A 382 -1.31 -5.65 16.50
CA SER A 382 -2.30 -5.65 15.41
C SER A 382 -2.06 -4.50 14.43
N LEU A 383 -2.15 -4.80 13.13
CA LEU A 383 -1.96 -3.86 12.04
C LEU A 383 -3.27 -3.11 11.77
N LYS A 384 -3.18 -1.78 11.65
CA LYS A 384 -4.32 -0.94 11.31
C LYS A 384 -4.19 -0.38 9.91
N LEU A 385 -5.32 0.01 9.33
CA LEU A 385 -5.33 0.82 8.12
C LEU A 385 -4.83 2.23 8.48
N THR A 386 -3.72 2.62 7.88
CA THR A 386 -3.11 3.93 8.02
C THR A 386 -3.58 4.82 6.88
N THR A 387 -4.22 5.93 7.24
CA THR A 387 -4.49 7.04 6.34
C THR A 387 -3.29 7.98 6.37
N LYS A 388 -2.73 8.33 5.21
CA LYS A 388 -1.63 9.30 5.10
C LYS A 388 -2.04 10.40 4.11
N PRO A 389 -2.93 11.33 4.51
CA PRO A 389 -3.43 12.35 3.59
C PRO A 389 -2.28 13.20 3.04
N GLU A 390 -2.10 13.20 1.71
CA GLU A 390 -1.09 13.99 1.03
C GLU A 390 -1.77 14.81 -0.08
N PRO A 391 -1.74 16.15 -0.01
CA PRO A 391 -2.35 16.98 -1.05
C PRO A 391 -1.62 16.78 -2.38
N TYR A 392 -2.31 17.10 -3.48
CA TYR A 392 -1.71 17.02 -4.81
C TYR A 392 -0.47 17.92 -4.90
N SER A 393 0.69 17.34 -5.17
CA SER A 393 1.97 18.06 -5.25
C SER A 393 2.38 18.37 -6.69
N PHE A 394 2.89 19.58 -6.91
CA PHE A 394 3.47 20.02 -8.19
C PHE A 394 4.92 19.54 -8.40
N GLU A 395 5.47 18.75 -7.47
CA GLU A 395 6.85 18.26 -7.50
C GLU A 395 7.23 17.54 -8.79
N ARG A 396 6.33 16.75 -9.37
CA ARG A 396 6.62 16.05 -10.64
C ARG A 396 6.94 17.04 -11.76
N THR A 397 6.19 18.13 -11.83
CA THR A 397 6.42 19.19 -12.83
C THR A 397 7.71 19.94 -12.53
N LEU A 398 8.00 20.22 -11.25
CA LEU A 398 9.26 20.86 -10.84
C LEU A 398 10.48 19.98 -11.17
N HIS A 399 10.38 18.67 -10.92
CA HIS A 399 11.45 17.73 -11.24
C HIS A 399 11.67 17.64 -12.75
N TRP A 400 10.60 17.57 -13.55
CA TRP A 400 10.69 17.65 -15.02
C TRP A 400 11.34 18.96 -15.48
N LEU A 401 10.91 20.11 -14.93
CA LEU A 401 11.53 21.41 -15.23
C LEU A 401 13.02 21.41 -14.91
N SER A 402 13.41 20.90 -13.74
CA SER A 402 14.81 20.84 -13.30
C SER A 402 15.67 19.96 -14.20
N HIS A 403 15.19 18.78 -14.61
CA HIS A 403 15.98 17.82 -15.36
C HIS A 403 15.95 18.03 -16.88
N GLN A 404 14.81 18.42 -17.44
CA GLN A 404 14.62 18.50 -18.90
C GLN A 404 14.79 19.93 -19.43
N VAL A 405 14.43 20.94 -18.65
CA VAL A 405 14.37 22.33 -19.12
C VAL A 405 15.51 23.18 -18.56
N ALA A 406 15.89 22.99 -17.29
CA ALA A 406 16.82 23.87 -16.61
C ALA A 406 18.23 23.95 -17.23
N PRO A 407 18.84 22.87 -17.77
CA PRO A 407 20.15 22.97 -18.43
C PRO A 407 20.13 23.91 -19.64
N THR A 408 19.12 23.75 -20.51
CA THR A 408 18.94 24.58 -21.71
C THR A 408 18.57 26.01 -21.34
N LEU A 409 17.68 26.18 -20.35
CA LEU A 409 17.30 27.50 -19.84
C LEU A 409 18.52 28.24 -19.24
N LYS A 410 19.38 27.54 -18.50
CA LYS A 410 20.63 28.09 -17.94
C LYS A 410 21.62 28.49 -19.04
N LEU A 411 21.72 27.72 -20.13
CA LEU A 411 22.51 28.11 -21.30
C LEU A 411 21.95 29.38 -21.95
N ALA A 412 20.64 29.43 -22.19
CA ALA A 412 19.98 30.59 -22.81
C ALA A 412 20.15 31.87 -21.97
N LEU A 413 19.99 31.79 -20.64
CA LEU A 413 20.23 32.90 -19.72
C LEU A 413 21.69 33.39 -19.73
N ARG A 414 22.68 32.49 -19.93
CA ARG A 414 24.08 32.88 -20.08
C ARG A 414 24.33 33.59 -21.40
N LEU A 415 23.71 33.14 -22.50
CA LEU A 415 23.81 33.80 -23.80
C LEU A 415 23.17 35.20 -23.76
N ASP A 416 22.00 35.34 -23.12
CA ASP A 416 21.36 36.64 -22.90
C ASP A 416 22.29 37.62 -22.18
N LYS A 417 22.96 37.17 -21.12
CA LYS A 417 23.92 37.99 -20.38
C LYS A 417 25.14 38.39 -21.22
N MET A 418 25.67 37.48 -22.05
CA MET A 418 26.82 37.76 -22.93
C MET A 418 26.48 38.73 -24.06
N ASN A 419 25.28 38.62 -24.61
CA ASN A 419 24.82 39.44 -25.72
C ASN A 419 24.10 40.72 -25.28
N HIS A 420 23.98 40.95 -23.97
CA HIS A 420 23.21 42.04 -23.38
C HIS A 420 21.74 42.08 -23.85
N THR A 421 21.13 40.91 -24.01
CA THR A 421 19.72 40.72 -24.38
C THR A 421 18.88 40.20 -23.21
N GLN A 422 17.55 40.25 -23.35
CA GLN A 422 16.59 39.75 -22.33
C GLN A 422 15.58 38.76 -22.92
N ILE A 423 15.97 38.02 -23.96
CA ILE A 423 15.06 37.20 -24.78
C ILE A 423 14.31 36.17 -23.92
N VAL A 424 15.00 35.50 -22.99
CA VAL A 424 14.39 34.50 -22.11
C VAL A 424 13.35 35.16 -21.19
N HIS A 425 13.66 36.34 -20.64
CA HIS A 425 12.73 37.06 -19.78
C HIS A 425 11.51 37.54 -20.57
N ASP A 426 11.71 38.04 -21.78
CA ASP A 426 10.63 38.45 -22.68
C ASP A 426 9.72 37.28 -23.04
N ILE A 427 10.28 36.11 -23.37
CA ILE A 427 9.51 34.89 -23.66
C ILE A 427 8.60 34.54 -22.48
N ILE A 428 9.14 34.51 -21.26
CA ILE A 428 8.37 34.18 -20.05
C ILE A 428 7.30 35.24 -19.79
N THR A 429 7.65 36.52 -19.92
CA THR A 429 6.73 37.64 -19.65
C THR A 429 5.54 37.66 -20.61
N HIS A 430 5.77 37.31 -21.89
CA HIS A 430 4.71 37.28 -22.90
C HIS A 430 4.00 35.92 -22.98
N ALA A 431 4.49 34.89 -22.30
CA ALA A 431 3.83 33.60 -22.23
C ALA A 431 2.52 33.73 -21.45
N LYS A 432 1.40 33.40 -22.09
CA LYS A 432 0.08 33.42 -21.46
C LYS A 432 -0.25 32.07 -20.86
N LEU A 433 -0.77 32.08 -19.65
CA LEU A 433 -1.37 30.89 -19.06
C LEU A 433 -2.62 30.50 -19.85
N THR A 434 -2.76 29.22 -20.14
CA THR A 434 -3.97 28.67 -20.75
C THR A 434 -5.03 28.47 -19.67
N GLU A 435 -6.29 28.29 -20.03
CA GLU A 435 -7.35 27.95 -19.06
C GLU A 435 -7.00 26.72 -18.22
N LYS A 436 -6.32 25.74 -18.83
CA LYS A 436 -5.80 24.57 -18.14
C LYS A 436 -4.76 24.94 -17.08
N HIS A 437 -3.80 25.83 -17.40
CA HIS A 437 -2.82 26.30 -16.43
C HIS A 437 -3.49 27.01 -15.24
N GLU A 438 -4.48 27.86 -15.51
CA GLU A 438 -5.24 28.55 -14.47
C GLU A 438 -6.01 27.57 -13.59
N LYS A 439 -6.63 26.53 -14.17
CA LYS A 439 -7.26 25.45 -13.39
C LYS A 439 -6.26 24.70 -12.52
N ILE A 440 -5.07 24.37 -13.04
CA ILE A 440 -4.02 23.71 -12.24
C ILE A 440 -3.60 24.60 -11.07
N LEU A 441 -3.44 25.91 -11.31
CA LEU A 441 -3.10 26.87 -10.25
C LEU A 441 -4.20 26.92 -9.19
N LYS A 442 -5.48 26.96 -9.61
CA LYS A 442 -6.63 26.89 -8.71
C LYS A 442 -6.64 25.59 -7.89
N GLN A 443 -6.33 24.44 -8.49
CA GLN A 443 -6.22 23.16 -7.78
C GLN A 443 -5.11 23.17 -6.73
N GLN A 444 -3.95 23.77 -7.06
CA GLN A 444 -2.79 23.86 -6.16
C GLN A 444 -2.99 24.85 -5.01
N ALA A 445 -3.71 25.95 -5.26
CA ALA A 445 -3.98 26.97 -4.25
C ALA A 445 -5.13 26.60 -3.30
N ALA A 446 -6.01 25.69 -3.71
CA ALA A 446 -7.22 25.35 -2.94
C ALA A 446 -6.93 24.49 -1.72
N ALA A 447 -7.48 24.88 -0.58
CA ALA A 447 -7.49 24.03 0.60
C ALA A 447 -8.50 22.88 0.42
N ALA A 448 -8.27 21.73 1.06
CA ALA A 448 -9.18 20.58 0.95
C ALA A 448 -10.65 20.94 1.26
N LYS A 449 -10.87 21.80 2.27
CA LYS A 449 -12.20 22.30 2.66
C LYS A 449 -12.93 23.10 1.57
N GLU A 450 -12.20 23.72 0.65
CA GLU A 450 -12.79 24.49 -0.44
C GLU A 450 -13.27 23.60 -1.58
N VAL A 451 -12.64 22.43 -1.74
CA VAL A 451 -12.88 21.49 -2.84
C VAL A 451 -14.03 20.53 -2.52
N VAL A 452 -14.21 20.18 -1.23
CA VAL A 452 -15.27 19.29 -0.78
C VAL A 452 -16.64 20.01 -0.72
N LEU A 453 -17.72 19.22 -0.80
CA LEU A 453 -19.11 19.66 -0.70
C LEU A 453 -19.69 19.49 0.70
#